data_AF-A0A515KLY8-F1
#
_entry.id   AF-A0A515KLY8-F1
#
_cell.length_a   1.000
_cell.length_b   1.000
_cell.length_c   1.000
_cell.angle_alpha   90.00
_cell.angle_beta   90.00
_cell.angle_gamma   90.00
#
_symmetry.space_group_name_H-M   'P 1'
#
loop_
_entity.id
_entity.type
_entity.pdbx_description
1 polymer ?
#
loop_
_entity_poly.entity_id
_entity_poly.type
_entity_poly.pdbx_seq_one_letter_code
_entity_poly.pdbx_strand_id
1 'polypeptide(L)'
;MTEVLTTKPNTVEAIWRAEAARKAAAARDHLAQIIRSKVDHEPVREKITVRNLNFYYQDGIRALRDVSLPIYTNRVTALIGPSGCGKSTLLRVFNRMYSLYPGQRVEGEVLLDGKNILAPDEDAAVLRTRVGMVFQRPTPFPMSIYDNIGFGIGLNRNISKADMDLEVEQALRRVALWDEVKDQLRKSGLDLSGGQQQRLSIARAIALQPEVLLLDEPCSAIDPISSAKIEQTIDELKRDHTIVIVTHNLQQAARVSDYAGFMYLGELSEFGSVSEIFLTPKDPRTQRFVTGRFG
;
A
#
# COMPACT_ATOMS: atom_id res chain seq x y z
N MET A 1 -13.50 41.64 -47.49
CA MET A 1 -14.07 41.79 -46.12
C MET A 1 -14.37 40.41 -45.57
N THR A 2 -13.50 39.88 -44.71
CA THR A 2 -13.87 38.77 -43.83
C THR A 2 -12.97 38.83 -42.59
N GLU A 3 -13.40 39.57 -41.58
CA GLU A 3 -12.78 39.55 -40.26
C GLU A 3 -13.17 38.26 -39.54
N VAL A 4 -12.15 37.52 -39.10
CA VAL A 4 -12.31 36.34 -38.25
C VAL A 4 -12.53 36.84 -36.82
N LEU A 5 -13.78 36.77 -36.35
CA LEU A 5 -14.16 37.01 -34.97
C LEU A 5 -13.55 35.92 -34.08
N THR A 6 -12.47 36.25 -33.39
CA THR A 6 -11.95 35.47 -32.27
C THR A 6 -12.90 35.65 -31.09
N THR A 7 -13.70 34.63 -30.80
CA THR A 7 -14.60 34.59 -29.65
C THR A 7 -13.76 34.60 -28.37
N LYS A 8 -13.87 35.69 -27.59
CA LYS A 8 -13.28 35.78 -26.24
C LYS A 8 -13.87 34.65 -25.37
N PRO A 9 -13.05 33.97 -24.54
CA PRO A 9 -13.54 32.94 -23.65
C PRO A 9 -14.62 33.51 -22.72
N ASN A 10 -15.72 32.78 -22.60
CA ASN A 10 -16.91 33.22 -21.88
C ASN A 10 -16.57 33.39 -20.38
N THR A 11 -16.92 34.53 -19.78
CA THR A 11 -16.47 34.96 -18.44
C THR A 11 -16.73 33.92 -17.34
N VAL A 12 -17.79 33.12 -17.49
CA VAL A 12 -18.16 32.03 -16.58
C VAL A 12 -17.13 30.89 -16.62
N GLU A 13 -16.64 30.52 -17.80
CA GLU A 13 -15.66 29.43 -17.94
C GLU A 13 -14.30 29.82 -17.33
N ALA A 14 -13.92 31.10 -17.45
CA ALA A 14 -12.72 31.64 -16.82
C ALA A 14 -12.83 31.64 -15.28
N ILE A 15 -14.00 31.99 -14.73
CA ILE A 15 -14.28 31.96 -13.28
C ILE A 15 -14.20 30.52 -12.74
N TRP A 16 -14.83 29.57 -13.43
CA TRP A 16 -14.79 28.15 -13.04
C TRP A 16 -13.38 27.56 -13.07
N ARG A 17 -12.57 27.91 -14.10
CA ARG A 17 -11.15 27.48 -14.16
C ARG A 17 -10.31 28.10 -13.05
N ALA A 18 -10.52 29.38 -12.72
CA ALA A 18 -9.83 30.05 -11.64
C ALA A 18 -10.19 29.45 -10.27
N GLU A 19 -11.46 29.10 -10.05
CA GLU A 19 -11.93 28.49 -8.81
C GLU A 19 -11.42 27.05 -8.65
N ALA A 20 -11.40 26.26 -9.73
CA ALA A 20 -10.80 24.93 -9.74
C ALA A 20 -9.29 24.97 -9.45
N ALA A 21 -8.56 25.91 -10.06
CA ALA A 21 -7.14 26.12 -9.79
C ALA A 21 -6.88 26.53 -8.33
N ARG A 22 -7.74 27.37 -7.75
CA ARG A 22 -7.65 27.81 -6.36
C ARG A 22 -7.93 26.67 -5.37
N LYS A 23 -8.92 25.81 -5.64
CA LYS A 23 -9.18 24.59 -4.84
C LYS A 23 -8.01 23.60 -4.93
N ALA A 24 -7.44 23.42 -6.11
CA ALA A 24 -6.25 22.57 -6.29
C ALA A 24 -5.02 23.12 -5.56
N ALA A 25 -4.81 24.44 -5.56
CA ALA A 25 -3.75 25.11 -4.81
C ALA A 25 -3.94 24.96 -3.29
N ALA A 26 -5.15 25.22 -2.77
CA ALA A 26 -5.45 25.06 -1.35
C ALA A 26 -5.28 23.60 -0.87
N ALA A 27 -5.67 22.61 -1.69
CA ALA A 27 -5.42 21.20 -1.41
C ALA A 27 -3.92 20.88 -1.38
N ARG A 28 -3.11 21.46 -2.28
CA ARG A 28 -1.64 21.33 -2.26
C ARG A 28 -1.01 21.98 -1.04
N ASP A 29 -1.47 23.16 -0.64
CA ASP A 29 -0.92 23.87 0.53
C ASP A 29 -1.22 23.11 1.82
N HIS A 30 -2.43 22.58 1.95
CA HIS A 30 -2.81 21.74 3.09
C HIS A 30 -1.99 20.44 3.14
N LEU A 31 -1.82 19.77 1.99
CA LEU A 31 -0.93 18.61 1.87
C LEU A 31 0.52 18.97 2.23
N ALA A 32 1.03 20.10 1.75
CA ALA A 32 2.39 20.55 2.03
C ALA A 32 2.63 20.79 3.53
N GLN A 33 1.62 21.28 4.27
CA GLN A 33 1.71 21.45 5.72
C GLN A 33 1.78 20.10 6.45
N ILE A 34 0.92 19.14 6.08
CA ILE A 34 0.93 17.78 6.64
C ILE A 34 2.27 17.08 6.41
N ILE A 35 2.84 17.28 5.22
CA ILE A 35 4.07 16.62 4.81
C ILE A 35 5.30 17.22 5.54
N ARG A 36 5.35 18.54 5.74
CA ARG A 36 6.47 19.21 6.43
C ARG A 36 6.57 18.85 7.91
N SER A 37 5.48 18.47 8.56
CA SER A 37 5.51 18.09 9.98
C SER A 37 6.03 16.67 10.25
N LYS A 38 6.41 15.89 9.21
CA LYS A 38 6.84 14.49 9.32
C LYS A 38 8.37 14.26 9.24
N VAL A 39 9.19 15.30 9.30
CA VAL A 39 10.65 15.15 9.14
C VAL A 39 11.30 14.74 10.47
N ASP A 40 11.53 13.45 10.66
CA ASP A 40 12.37 12.92 11.74
C ASP A 40 13.80 12.60 11.26
N HIS A 41 14.79 12.91 12.11
CA HIS A 41 16.23 12.85 11.84
C HIS A 41 16.93 11.51 12.19
N GLU A 42 16.19 10.41 12.39
CA GLU A 42 16.82 9.12 12.69
C GLU A 42 17.52 8.50 11.46
N PRO A 43 18.64 7.78 11.66
CA PRO A 43 19.32 7.08 10.59
C PRO A 43 18.40 5.99 10.01
N VAL A 44 18.13 6.11 8.71
CA VAL A 44 17.16 5.28 8.02
C VAL A 44 17.82 3.96 7.59
N ARG A 45 17.36 2.82 8.13
CA ARG A 45 17.86 1.48 7.77
C ARG A 45 16.98 0.85 6.69
N GLU A 46 17.58 0.35 5.62
CA GLU A 46 16.88 -0.44 4.60
C GLU A 46 16.42 -1.79 5.18
N LYS A 47 15.11 -2.05 5.11
CA LYS A 47 14.48 -3.32 5.46
C LYS A 47 14.42 -4.26 4.25
N ILE A 48 13.99 -3.72 3.11
CA ILE A 48 14.03 -4.40 1.81
C ILE A 48 14.89 -3.57 0.85
N THR A 49 15.84 -4.21 0.18
CA THR A 49 16.60 -3.61 -0.92
C THR A 49 16.26 -4.36 -2.21
N VAL A 50 15.75 -3.66 -3.21
CA VAL A 50 15.45 -4.22 -4.53
C VAL A 50 16.51 -3.76 -5.52
N ARG A 51 17.08 -4.69 -6.29
CA ARG A 51 18.13 -4.40 -7.28
C ARG A 51 17.80 -5.01 -8.62
N ASN A 52 17.71 -4.16 -9.65
CA ASN A 52 17.60 -4.53 -11.05
C ASN A 52 16.49 -5.58 -11.29
N LEU A 53 15.36 -5.42 -10.62
CA LEU A 53 14.30 -6.41 -10.57
C LEU A 53 13.51 -6.41 -11.88
N ASN A 54 13.38 -7.60 -12.44
CA ASN A 54 12.67 -7.89 -13.66
C ASN A 54 11.64 -8.98 -13.43
N PHE A 55 10.46 -8.82 -14.02
CA PHE A 55 9.38 -9.77 -13.84
C PHE A 55 8.65 -10.01 -15.14
N TYR A 56 8.37 -11.29 -15.41
CA TYR A 56 7.74 -11.78 -16.62
C TYR A 56 6.56 -12.68 -16.25
N TYR A 57 5.41 -12.41 -16.85
CA TYR A 57 4.26 -13.30 -16.80
C TYR A 57 4.43 -14.50 -17.75
N GLN A 58 3.55 -15.50 -17.61
CA GLN A 58 3.59 -16.74 -18.39
C GLN A 58 3.48 -16.51 -19.90
N ASP A 59 2.78 -15.45 -20.32
CA ASP A 59 2.62 -15.03 -21.71
C ASP A 59 3.86 -14.29 -22.28
N GLY A 60 4.93 -14.16 -21.48
CA GLY A 60 6.16 -13.46 -21.84
C GLY A 60 6.12 -11.95 -21.62
N ILE A 61 4.99 -11.38 -21.15
CA ILE A 61 4.90 -9.94 -20.88
C ILE A 61 5.84 -9.56 -19.73
N ARG A 62 6.83 -8.71 -20.01
CA ARG A 62 7.72 -8.09 -19.01
C ARG A 62 6.99 -6.96 -18.29
N ALA A 63 6.51 -7.25 -17.08
CA ALA A 63 5.73 -6.33 -16.25
C ALA A 63 6.60 -5.42 -15.38
N LEU A 64 7.79 -5.88 -14.97
CA LEU A 64 8.77 -5.06 -14.25
C LEU A 64 10.08 -4.99 -15.04
N ARG A 65 10.67 -3.81 -15.08
CA ARG A 65 11.84 -3.46 -15.90
C ARG A 65 12.87 -2.75 -15.04
N ASP A 66 13.90 -3.49 -14.65
CA ASP A 66 15.10 -2.99 -13.97
C ASP A 66 14.79 -2.15 -12.72
N VAL A 67 13.74 -2.55 -11.99
CA VAL A 67 13.25 -1.82 -10.82
C VAL A 67 14.26 -1.94 -9.67
N SER A 68 14.68 -0.80 -9.12
CA SER A 68 15.56 -0.73 -7.96
C SER A 68 15.03 0.29 -6.96
N LEU A 69 14.81 -0.11 -5.71
CA LEU A 69 14.32 0.77 -4.66
C LEU A 69 14.68 0.24 -3.27
N PRO A 70 14.94 1.14 -2.32
CA PRO A 70 14.96 0.81 -0.90
C PRO A 70 13.55 0.91 -0.29
N ILE A 71 13.24 0.01 0.64
CA ILE A 71 12.13 0.12 1.58
C ILE A 71 12.74 0.23 2.97
N TYR A 72 12.36 1.26 3.70
CA TYR A 72 12.98 1.60 4.98
C TYR A 72 12.23 1.01 6.17
N THR A 73 13.00 0.63 7.19
CA THR A 73 12.49 0.03 8.42
C THR A 73 11.52 0.98 9.12
N ASN A 74 10.35 0.48 9.52
CA ASN A 74 9.33 1.21 10.28
C ASN A 74 8.95 2.55 9.63
N ARG A 75 8.86 2.52 8.30
CA ARG A 75 8.37 3.60 7.45
C ARG A 75 7.32 3.04 6.50
N VAL A 76 6.49 3.95 6.01
CA VAL A 76 5.46 3.65 5.01
C VAL A 76 5.97 4.11 3.64
N THR A 77 6.14 3.15 2.72
CA THR A 77 6.48 3.43 1.32
C THR A 77 5.25 3.26 0.44
N ALA A 78 4.81 4.32 -0.23
CA ALA A 78 3.74 4.27 -1.22
C ALA A 78 4.27 4.01 -2.64
N LEU A 79 3.76 2.97 -3.29
CA LEU A 79 3.92 2.76 -4.73
C LEU A 79 2.71 3.37 -5.44
N ILE A 80 2.96 4.44 -6.21
CA ILE A 80 1.95 5.19 -6.94
C ILE A 80 2.19 5.09 -8.45
N GLY A 81 1.15 5.30 -9.25
CA GLY A 81 1.26 5.32 -10.71
C GLY A 81 0.00 4.81 -11.40
N PRO A 82 -0.09 4.92 -12.74
CA PRO A 82 -1.24 4.47 -13.51
C PRO A 82 -1.57 2.98 -13.34
N SER A 83 -2.79 2.58 -13.64
CA SER A 83 -3.16 1.16 -13.69
C SER A 83 -2.28 0.39 -14.69
N GLY A 84 -1.91 -0.84 -14.35
CA GLY A 84 -1.09 -1.70 -15.21
C GLY A 84 0.41 -1.40 -15.25
N CYS A 85 0.93 -0.46 -14.45
CA CYS A 85 2.37 -0.16 -14.44
C CYS A 85 3.23 -1.12 -13.57
N GLY A 86 2.66 -2.19 -13.02
CA GLY A 86 3.40 -3.23 -12.29
C GLY A 86 3.43 -3.10 -10.76
N LYS A 87 2.71 -2.15 -10.14
CA LYS A 87 2.72 -1.94 -8.67
C LYS A 87 2.38 -3.20 -7.86
N SER A 88 1.22 -3.81 -8.13
CA SER A 88 0.79 -5.03 -7.43
C SER A 88 1.68 -6.23 -7.78
N THR A 89 2.28 -6.23 -8.98
CA THR A 89 3.28 -7.24 -9.37
C THR A 89 4.53 -7.13 -8.49
N LEU A 90 5.08 -5.91 -8.34
CA LEU A 90 6.22 -5.64 -7.47
C LEU A 90 5.91 -6.05 -6.02
N LEU A 91 4.73 -5.70 -5.52
CA LEU A 91 4.28 -6.08 -4.18
C LEU A 91 4.25 -7.61 -4.00
N ARG A 92 3.75 -8.37 -4.98
CA ARG A 92 3.71 -9.84 -4.95
C ARG A 92 5.09 -10.50 -5.01
N VAL A 93 6.11 -9.80 -5.50
CA VAL A 93 7.49 -10.31 -5.47
C VAL A 93 8.01 -10.34 -4.02
N PHE A 94 7.69 -9.33 -3.21
CA PHE A 94 8.22 -9.19 -1.84
C PHE A 94 7.85 -10.32 -0.87
N ASN A 95 6.76 -11.06 -1.11
CA ASN A 95 6.43 -12.27 -0.34
C ASN A 95 6.36 -13.55 -1.20
N ARG A 96 6.84 -13.48 -2.45
CA ARG A 96 6.81 -14.57 -3.43
C ARG A 96 5.41 -15.16 -3.67
N MET A 97 4.37 -14.35 -3.67
CA MET A 97 3.02 -14.80 -4.08
C MET A 97 2.99 -15.23 -5.55
N TYR A 98 3.85 -14.65 -6.39
CA TYR A 98 3.95 -15.02 -7.81
C TYR A 98 4.32 -16.51 -8.01
N SER A 99 5.05 -17.12 -7.06
CA SER A 99 5.51 -18.51 -7.17
C SER A 99 4.38 -19.53 -7.05
N LEU A 100 3.18 -19.10 -6.64
CA LEU A 100 1.98 -19.95 -6.64
C LEU A 100 1.40 -20.15 -8.04
N TYR A 101 1.87 -19.38 -9.02
CA TYR A 101 1.37 -19.40 -10.39
C TYR A 101 2.47 -19.88 -11.34
N PRO A 102 2.27 -21.01 -12.05
CA PRO A 102 3.26 -21.55 -12.98
C PRO A 102 3.62 -20.58 -14.11
N GLY A 103 4.85 -20.70 -14.62
CA GLY A 103 5.31 -19.96 -15.80
C GLY A 103 5.70 -18.49 -15.56
N GLN A 104 5.61 -17.99 -14.32
CA GLN A 104 6.08 -16.66 -13.97
C GLN A 104 7.58 -16.69 -13.65
N ARG A 105 8.32 -15.68 -14.10
CA ARG A 105 9.77 -15.58 -13.93
C ARG A 105 10.16 -14.24 -13.33
N VAL A 106 11.10 -14.27 -12.39
CA VAL A 106 11.70 -13.09 -11.77
C VAL A 106 13.22 -13.15 -11.91
N GLU A 107 13.84 -11.99 -12.14
CA GLU A 107 15.29 -11.81 -12.20
C GLU A 107 15.69 -10.57 -11.41
N GLY A 108 16.96 -10.50 -10.98
CA GLY A 108 17.46 -9.45 -10.09
C GLY A 108 17.50 -9.93 -8.63
N GLU A 109 17.54 -8.99 -7.69
CA GLU A 109 17.64 -9.30 -6.26
C GLU A 109 16.57 -8.57 -5.46
N VAL A 110 16.03 -9.27 -4.45
CA VAL A 110 15.23 -8.65 -3.39
C VAL A 110 15.81 -9.12 -2.06
N LEU A 111 16.46 -8.20 -1.34
CA LEU A 111 17.14 -8.48 -0.09
C LEU A 111 16.24 -8.08 1.08
N LEU A 112 15.81 -9.02 1.92
CA LEU A 112 15.14 -8.74 3.19
C LEU A 112 16.19 -8.88 4.31
N ASP A 113 16.48 -7.77 5.00
CA ASP A 113 17.60 -7.69 5.96
C ASP A 113 18.94 -8.17 5.38
N GLY A 114 19.19 -7.90 4.09
CA GLY A 114 20.40 -8.31 3.38
C GLY A 114 20.39 -9.74 2.84
N LYS A 115 19.37 -10.57 3.16
CA LYS A 115 19.23 -11.93 2.63
C LYS A 115 18.34 -11.95 1.38
N ASN A 116 18.81 -12.52 0.27
CA ASN A 116 18.05 -12.53 -0.98
C ASN A 116 16.87 -13.51 -0.90
N ILE A 117 15.64 -12.98 -0.84
CA ILE A 117 14.42 -13.79 -0.71
C ILE A 117 14.12 -14.62 -1.95
N LEU A 118 14.72 -14.27 -3.10
CA LEU A 118 14.52 -14.97 -4.37
C LEU A 118 15.42 -16.21 -4.51
N ALA A 119 16.31 -16.46 -3.54
CA ALA A 119 17.20 -17.61 -3.58
C ALA A 119 16.41 -18.94 -3.51
N PRO A 120 16.87 -20.01 -4.19
CA PRO A 120 16.14 -21.28 -4.27
C PRO A 120 15.92 -21.98 -2.93
N ASP A 121 16.81 -21.75 -1.96
CA ASP A 121 16.81 -22.32 -0.62
C ASP A 121 15.90 -21.58 0.37
N GLU A 122 15.31 -20.45 -0.04
CA GLU A 122 14.36 -19.72 0.79
C GLU A 122 12.99 -20.41 0.85
N ASP A 123 12.53 -20.70 2.06
CA ASP A 123 11.19 -21.21 2.28
C ASP A 123 10.16 -20.08 2.16
N ALA A 124 9.32 -20.17 1.12
CA ALA A 124 8.26 -19.20 0.88
C ALA A 124 7.20 -19.16 1.99
N ALA A 125 6.95 -20.25 2.71
CA ALA A 125 6.03 -20.27 3.83
C ALA A 125 6.57 -19.43 4.99
N VAL A 126 7.85 -19.62 5.35
CA VAL A 126 8.53 -18.83 6.39
C VAL A 126 8.64 -17.36 5.97
N LEU A 127 8.95 -17.08 4.69
CA LEU A 127 8.96 -15.70 4.19
C LEU A 127 7.61 -15.01 4.39
N ARG A 128 6.49 -15.72 4.15
CA ARG A 128 5.13 -15.15 4.25
C ARG A 128 4.66 -14.90 5.68
N THR A 129 5.29 -15.53 6.69
CA THR A 129 5.03 -15.14 8.10
C THR A 129 5.74 -13.84 8.46
N ARG A 130 6.92 -13.59 7.87
CA ARG A 130 7.70 -12.34 8.03
C ARG A 130 7.17 -11.19 7.17
N VAL A 131 6.60 -11.50 6.01
CA VAL A 131 6.08 -10.53 5.03
C VAL A 131 4.59 -10.79 4.78
N GLY A 132 3.75 -10.17 5.60
CA GLY A 132 2.29 -10.28 5.53
C GLY A 132 1.72 -9.48 4.35
N MET A 133 0.64 -9.97 3.74
CA MET A 133 0.01 -9.30 2.59
C MET A 133 -1.51 -9.21 2.78
N VAL A 134 -2.05 -8.02 2.47
CA VAL A 134 -3.48 -7.73 2.42
C VAL A 134 -3.84 -7.30 1.00
N PHE A 135 -4.83 -7.97 0.41
CA PHE A 135 -5.26 -7.74 -0.96
C PHE A 135 -6.29 -6.61 -1.08
N GLN A 136 -6.44 -6.11 -2.31
CA GLN A 136 -7.40 -5.07 -2.68
C GLN A 136 -8.84 -5.45 -2.37
N ARG A 137 -9.23 -6.68 -2.74
CA ARG A 137 -10.53 -7.22 -2.37
C ARG A 137 -10.40 -7.90 -1.00
N PRO A 138 -11.24 -7.55 -0.02
CA PRO A 138 -11.27 -8.26 1.25
C PRO A 138 -11.47 -9.76 1.01
N THR A 139 -10.65 -10.57 1.66
CA THR A 139 -10.69 -12.04 1.51
C THR A 139 -10.68 -12.72 2.89
N PRO A 140 -11.70 -12.44 3.75
CA PRO A 140 -11.88 -13.25 4.94
C PRO A 140 -12.17 -14.69 4.52
N PHE A 141 -11.68 -15.63 5.30
CA PHE A 141 -12.01 -17.03 5.11
C PHE A 141 -13.49 -17.29 5.49
N PRO A 142 -14.14 -18.31 4.90
CA PRO A 142 -15.53 -18.70 5.17
C PRO A 142 -15.66 -19.38 6.55
N MET A 143 -15.23 -18.70 7.59
CA MET A 143 -15.14 -19.14 8.98
C MET A 143 -15.39 -17.95 9.91
N SER A 144 -15.41 -18.20 11.21
CA SER A 144 -15.76 -17.16 12.17
C SER A 144 -14.75 -16.00 12.19
N ILE A 145 -15.16 -14.84 12.71
CA ILE A 145 -14.27 -13.69 12.93
C ILE A 145 -13.08 -14.09 13.82
N TYR A 146 -13.36 -14.83 14.90
CA TYR A 146 -12.35 -15.36 15.80
C TYR A 146 -11.36 -16.26 15.06
N ASP A 147 -11.88 -17.25 14.35
CA ASP A 147 -11.04 -18.25 13.71
C ASP A 147 -10.22 -17.61 12.58
N ASN A 148 -10.77 -16.61 11.86
CA ASN A 148 -10.04 -15.90 10.81
C ASN A 148 -8.67 -15.38 11.28
N ILE A 149 -8.57 -14.97 12.54
CA ILE A 149 -7.34 -14.50 13.17
C ILE A 149 -6.60 -15.68 13.82
N GLY A 150 -7.29 -16.46 14.65
CA GLY A 150 -6.68 -17.53 15.44
C GLY A 150 -6.08 -18.67 14.61
N PHE A 151 -6.59 -18.91 13.40
CA PHE A 151 -6.10 -19.96 12.51
C PHE A 151 -4.62 -19.77 12.16
N GLY A 152 -4.22 -18.56 11.76
CA GLY A 152 -2.82 -18.28 11.44
C GLY A 152 -1.92 -18.45 12.66
N ILE A 153 -2.37 -17.97 13.82
CA ILE A 153 -1.64 -18.09 15.08
C ILE A 153 -1.41 -19.56 15.43
N GLY A 154 -2.48 -20.37 15.44
CA GLY A 154 -2.43 -21.78 15.84
C GLY A 154 -1.60 -22.67 14.91
N LEU A 155 -1.46 -22.30 13.64
CA LEU A 155 -0.55 -22.98 12.71
C LEU A 155 0.93 -22.71 12.99
N ASN A 156 1.26 -21.56 13.56
CA ASN A 156 2.65 -21.12 13.76
C ASN A 156 3.11 -21.21 15.22
N ARG A 157 2.18 -21.17 16.17
CA ARG A 157 2.45 -21.07 17.61
C ARG A 157 1.51 -22.01 18.37
N ASN A 158 2.06 -22.80 19.29
CA ASN A 158 1.26 -23.61 20.21
C ASN A 158 1.01 -22.80 21.49
N ILE A 159 -0.18 -22.20 21.61
CA ILE A 159 -0.55 -21.32 22.74
C ILE A 159 -1.81 -21.79 23.44
N SER A 160 -2.01 -21.37 24.69
CA SER A 160 -3.23 -21.70 25.41
C SER A 160 -4.45 -20.99 24.78
N LYS A 161 -5.64 -21.50 25.08
CA LYS A 161 -6.88 -20.84 24.64
C LYS A 161 -7.00 -19.41 25.18
N ALA A 162 -6.57 -19.18 26.43
CA ALA A 162 -6.62 -17.86 27.04
C ALA A 162 -5.69 -16.87 26.32
N ASP A 163 -4.50 -17.32 25.92
CA ASP A 163 -3.57 -16.49 25.14
C ASP A 163 -4.10 -16.22 23.73
N MET A 164 -4.74 -17.21 23.11
CA MET A 164 -5.41 -17.04 21.81
C MET A 164 -6.52 -15.99 21.88
N ASP A 165 -7.36 -16.04 22.92
CA ASP A 165 -8.43 -15.07 23.13
C ASP A 165 -7.86 -13.64 23.24
N LEU A 166 -6.75 -13.48 23.98
CA LEU A 166 -6.06 -12.21 24.13
C LEU A 166 -5.46 -11.70 22.81
N GLU A 167 -4.77 -12.56 22.06
CA GLU A 167 -4.15 -12.19 20.76
C GLU A 167 -5.22 -11.81 19.72
N VAL A 168 -6.34 -12.53 19.68
CA VAL A 168 -7.48 -12.20 18.80
C VAL A 168 -8.06 -10.83 19.16
N GLU A 169 -8.30 -10.57 20.44
CA GLU A 169 -8.78 -9.26 20.90
C GLU A 169 -7.79 -8.14 20.54
N GLN A 170 -6.51 -8.34 20.81
CA GLN A 170 -5.46 -7.35 20.51
C GLN A 170 -5.39 -7.05 19.01
N ALA A 171 -5.42 -8.07 18.15
CA ALA A 171 -5.41 -7.88 16.70
C ALA A 171 -6.63 -7.09 16.22
N LEU A 172 -7.83 -7.37 16.74
CA LEU A 172 -9.06 -6.65 16.41
C LEU A 172 -9.06 -5.21 16.92
N ARG A 173 -8.45 -4.94 18.08
CA ARG A 173 -8.30 -3.59 18.63
C ARG A 173 -7.32 -2.75 17.81
N ARG A 174 -6.19 -3.31 17.41
CA ARG A 174 -5.17 -2.61 16.58
C ARG A 174 -5.69 -2.13 15.24
N VAL A 175 -6.78 -2.72 14.74
CA VAL A 175 -7.43 -2.29 13.50
C VAL A 175 -8.74 -1.52 13.73
N ALA A 176 -9.08 -1.14 14.95
CA ALA A 176 -10.34 -0.49 15.31
C ALA A 176 -11.61 -1.28 14.87
N LEU A 177 -11.60 -2.61 15.02
CA LEU A 177 -12.73 -3.48 14.71
C LEU A 177 -13.38 -4.11 15.96
N TRP A 178 -12.65 -4.23 17.08
CA TRP A 178 -13.11 -4.93 18.29
C TRP A 178 -14.51 -4.51 18.77
N ASP A 179 -14.74 -3.21 18.96
CA ASP A 179 -16.01 -2.72 19.51
C ASP A 179 -17.21 -2.97 18.59
N GLU A 180 -16.98 -3.24 17.31
CA GLU A 180 -18.01 -3.58 16.33
C GLU A 180 -18.33 -5.08 16.27
N VAL A 181 -17.45 -5.95 16.78
CA VAL A 181 -17.54 -7.42 16.57
C VAL A 181 -17.41 -8.28 17.82
N LYS A 182 -17.03 -7.72 18.98
CA LYS A 182 -16.77 -8.47 20.23
C LYS A 182 -17.92 -9.39 20.65
N ASP A 183 -19.16 -8.99 20.41
CA ASP A 183 -20.36 -9.77 20.81
C ASP A 183 -20.78 -10.81 19.74
N GLN A 184 -20.03 -10.91 18.64
CA GLN A 184 -20.36 -11.75 17.50
C GLN A 184 -19.14 -12.45 16.88
N LEU A 185 -18.09 -12.69 17.66
CA LEU A 185 -16.84 -13.32 17.21
C LEU A 185 -17.03 -14.70 16.55
N ARG A 186 -18.14 -15.39 16.83
CA ARG A 186 -18.50 -16.70 16.25
C ARG A 186 -19.26 -16.61 14.92
N LYS A 187 -19.71 -15.41 14.50
CA LYS A 187 -20.32 -15.22 13.18
C LYS A 187 -19.28 -15.28 12.07
N SER A 188 -19.73 -15.58 10.87
CA SER A 188 -18.87 -15.64 9.69
C SER A 188 -18.22 -14.29 9.41
N GLY A 189 -16.92 -14.29 9.08
CA GLY A 189 -16.23 -13.09 8.60
C GLY A 189 -16.80 -12.56 7.28
N LEU A 190 -17.52 -13.39 6.52
CA LEU A 190 -18.19 -13.00 5.27
C LEU A 190 -19.45 -12.14 5.50
N ASP A 191 -20.04 -12.17 6.69
CA ASP A 191 -21.25 -11.42 7.02
C ASP A 191 -20.94 -9.94 7.36
N LEU A 192 -19.66 -9.60 7.48
CA LEU A 192 -19.20 -8.24 7.76
C LEU A 192 -19.35 -7.31 6.54
N SER A 193 -19.49 -6.01 6.77
CA SER A 193 -19.42 -5.01 5.70
C SER A 193 -18.03 -4.99 5.03
N GLY A 194 -17.92 -4.49 3.79
CA GLY A 194 -16.64 -4.48 3.06
C GLY A 194 -15.49 -3.81 3.83
N GLY A 195 -15.75 -2.68 4.50
CA GLY A 195 -14.76 -2.02 5.36
C GLY A 195 -14.34 -2.85 6.58
N GLN A 196 -15.29 -3.55 7.21
CA GLN A 196 -15.02 -4.46 8.32
C GLN A 196 -14.26 -5.71 7.86
N GLN A 197 -14.59 -6.28 6.70
CA GLN A 197 -13.86 -7.41 6.11
C GLN A 197 -12.41 -7.01 5.80
N GLN A 198 -12.18 -5.79 5.33
CA GLN A 198 -10.83 -5.30 5.07
C GLN A 198 -10.04 -5.15 6.38
N ARG A 199 -10.64 -4.54 7.41
CA ARG A 199 -10.04 -4.46 8.76
C ARG A 199 -9.75 -5.85 9.34
N LEU A 200 -10.65 -6.82 9.17
CA LEU A 200 -10.43 -8.21 9.59
C LEU A 200 -9.26 -8.85 8.82
N SER A 201 -9.14 -8.56 7.52
CA SER A 201 -8.02 -9.05 6.71
C SER A 201 -6.68 -8.46 7.17
N ILE A 202 -6.66 -7.19 7.58
CA ILE A 202 -5.49 -6.54 8.20
C ILE A 202 -5.21 -7.17 9.56
N ALA A 203 -6.22 -7.35 10.43
CA ALA A 203 -6.08 -7.97 11.74
C ALA A 203 -5.44 -9.36 11.64
N ARG A 204 -5.92 -10.17 10.70
CA ARG A 204 -5.35 -11.50 10.40
C ARG A 204 -3.88 -11.42 9.99
N ALA A 205 -3.51 -10.44 9.16
CA ALA A 205 -2.13 -10.27 8.72
C ALA A 205 -1.21 -9.85 9.88
N ILE A 206 -1.64 -8.89 10.72
CA ILE A 206 -0.80 -8.37 11.82
C ILE A 206 -0.75 -9.31 13.03
N ALA A 207 -1.69 -10.23 13.18
CA ALA A 207 -1.71 -11.23 14.25
C ALA A 207 -0.53 -12.23 14.17
N LEU A 208 0.10 -12.34 13.00
CA LEU A 208 1.35 -13.08 12.83
C LEU A 208 2.60 -12.25 13.16
N GLN A 209 2.42 -10.98 13.55
CA GLN A 209 3.48 -10.02 13.85
C GLN A 209 4.55 -9.94 12.75
N PRO A 210 4.17 -9.69 11.48
CA PRO A 210 5.11 -9.65 10.37
C PRO A 210 6.05 -8.46 10.50
N GLU A 211 7.27 -8.61 10.03
CA GLU A 211 8.26 -7.52 9.98
C GLU A 211 7.90 -6.50 8.88
N VAL A 212 7.27 -6.99 7.79
CA VAL A 212 6.82 -6.18 6.66
C VAL A 212 5.35 -6.45 6.38
N LEU A 213 4.56 -5.39 6.25
CA LEU A 213 3.14 -5.44 5.87
C LEU A 213 2.94 -4.84 4.47
N LEU A 214 2.43 -5.65 3.56
CA LEU A 214 2.13 -5.29 2.19
C LEU A 214 0.64 -5.03 2.03
N LEU A 215 0.26 -3.84 1.55
CA LEU A 215 -1.13 -3.42 1.37
C LEU A 215 -1.40 -3.10 -0.09
N ASP A 216 -2.16 -3.95 -0.79
CA ASP A 216 -2.54 -3.73 -2.19
C ASP A 216 -3.88 -2.97 -2.25
N GLU A 217 -3.85 -1.66 -2.51
CA GLU A 217 -5.03 -0.80 -2.61
C GLU A 217 -6.07 -0.94 -1.47
N PRO A 218 -5.65 -0.79 -0.20
CA PRO A 218 -6.46 -1.19 0.96
C PRO A 218 -7.76 -0.39 1.14
N CYS A 219 -7.92 0.75 0.46
CA CYS A 219 -9.11 1.61 0.58
C CYS A 219 -9.89 1.81 -0.74
N SER A 220 -9.60 1.05 -1.80
CA SER A 220 -10.16 1.30 -3.14
C SER A 220 -11.66 1.02 -3.28
N ALA A 221 -12.23 0.13 -2.46
CA ALA A 221 -13.60 -0.35 -2.59
C ALA A 221 -14.42 -0.24 -1.29
N ILE A 222 -14.07 0.71 -0.42
CA ILE A 222 -14.69 0.89 0.90
C ILE A 222 -15.13 2.33 1.11
N ASP A 223 -16.03 2.54 2.08
CA ASP A 223 -16.57 3.86 2.38
C ASP A 223 -15.52 4.81 3.01
N PRO A 224 -15.74 6.14 2.96
CA PRO A 224 -14.78 7.12 3.51
C PRO A 224 -14.51 6.97 5.01
N ILE A 225 -15.50 6.56 5.81
CA ILE A 225 -15.34 6.40 7.26
C ILE A 225 -14.41 5.21 7.54
N SER A 226 -14.64 4.09 6.86
CA SER A 226 -13.74 2.92 6.96
C SER A 226 -12.35 3.21 6.41
N SER A 227 -12.24 3.99 5.34
CA SER A 227 -10.95 4.43 4.79
C SER A 227 -10.14 5.21 5.82
N ALA A 228 -10.77 6.18 6.51
CA ALA A 228 -10.10 6.96 7.54
C ALA A 228 -9.60 6.09 8.70
N LYS A 229 -10.39 5.11 9.15
CA LYS A 229 -9.98 4.15 10.17
C LYS A 229 -8.75 3.33 9.74
N ILE A 230 -8.69 2.90 8.49
CA ILE A 230 -7.53 2.17 7.94
C ILE A 230 -6.32 3.09 7.82
N GLU A 231 -6.48 4.34 7.37
CA GLU A 231 -5.38 5.31 7.30
C GLU A 231 -4.77 5.57 8.68
N GLN A 232 -5.61 5.73 9.72
CA GLN A 232 -5.15 5.84 11.10
C GLN A 232 -4.43 4.57 11.56
N THR A 233 -5.01 3.40 11.27
CA THR A 233 -4.40 2.10 11.59
C THR A 233 -3.01 1.98 10.97
N ILE A 234 -2.81 2.40 9.72
CA ILE A 234 -1.50 2.38 9.06
C ILE A 234 -0.48 3.25 9.81
N ASP A 235 -0.89 4.44 10.26
CA ASP A 235 -0.01 5.34 11.01
C ASP A 235 0.38 4.77 12.39
N GLU A 236 -0.52 4.03 13.03
CA GLU A 236 -0.23 3.32 14.28
C GLU A 236 0.70 2.11 14.03
N LEU A 237 0.40 1.30 13.01
CA LEU A 237 1.14 0.08 12.69
C LEU A 237 2.58 0.35 12.24
N LYS A 238 2.87 1.51 11.63
CA LYS A 238 4.23 1.81 11.14
C LYS A 238 5.28 1.88 12.25
N ARG A 239 4.85 2.02 13.52
CA ARG A 239 5.73 2.00 14.70
C ARG A 239 6.41 0.64 14.88
N ASP A 240 5.69 -0.42 14.54
CA ASP A 240 6.12 -1.81 14.76
C ASP A 240 6.42 -2.54 13.44
N HIS A 241 5.90 -2.03 12.32
CA HIS A 241 5.93 -2.69 11.02
C HIS A 241 6.51 -1.78 9.94
N THR A 242 7.27 -2.38 9.03
CA THR A 242 7.61 -1.73 7.75
C THR A 242 6.46 -1.90 6.78
N ILE A 243 5.94 -0.83 6.18
CA ILE A 243 4.72 -0.91 5.37
C ILE A 243 5.00 -0.52 3.92
N VAL A 244 4.56 -1.35 2.97
CA VAL A 244 4.50 -0.98 1.55
C VAL A 244 3.05 -0.95 1.10
N ILE A 245 2.60 0.21 0.65
CA ILE A 245 1.23 0.42 0.17
C ILE A 245 1.20 0.69 -1.32
N VAL A 246 0.43 -0.07 -2.08
CA VAL A 246 0.07 0.26 -3.45
C VAL A 246 -1.23 1.06 -3.42
N THR A 247 -1.26 2.22 -4.06
CA THR A 247 -2.51 2.99 -4.18
C THR A 247 -2.49 3.88 -5.42
N HIS A 248 -3.66 4.05 -6.02
CA HIS A 248 -3.90 5.07 -7.04
C HIS A 248 -4.53 6.34 -6.44
N ASN A 249 -4.87 6.34 -5.15
CA ASN A 249 -5.35 7.52 -4.43
C ASN A 249 -4.15 8.35 -3.94
N LEU A 250 -3.83 9.40 -4.70
CA LEU A 250 -2.69 10.27 -4.43
C LEU A 250 -2.81 11.00 -3.08
N GLN A 251 -4.02 11.39 -2.69
CA GLN A 251 -4.24 12.08 -1.42
C GLN A 251 -4.02 11.12 -0.24
N GLN A 252 -4.44 9.87 -0.35
CA GLN A 252 -4.13 8.83 0.63
C GLN A 252 -2.62 8.63 0.72
N ALA A 253 -1.95 8.38 -0.41
CA ALA A 253 -0.49 8.18 -0.44
C ALA A 253 0.22 9.33 0.28
N ALA A 254 -0.09 10.57 -0.06
CA ALA A 254 0.56 11.73 0.55
C ALA A 254 0.26 11.91 2.05
N ARG A 255 -0.90 11.45 2.54
CA ARG A 255 -1.22 11.50 3.98
C ARG A 255 -0.53 10.40 4.77
N VAL A 256 -0.53 9.16 4.29
CA VAL A 256 -0.12 8.00 5.10
C VAL A 256 1.34 7.61 4.93
N SER A 257 1.99 7.97 3.81
CA SER A 257 3.35 7.53 3.52
C SER A 257 4.43 8.50 4.01
N ASP A 258 5.64 7.97 4.19
CA ASP A 258 6.87 8.71 4.47
C ASP A 258 7.74 8.81 3.19
N TYR A 259 7.72 7.75 2.38
CA TYR A 259 8.38 7.68 1.06
C TYR A 259 7.37 7.33 -0.02
N ALA A 260 7.65 7.74 -1.26
CA ALA A 260 6.86 7.35 -2.42
C ALA A 260 7.74 6.98 -3.61
N GLY A 261 7.30 5.98 -4.37
CA GLY A 261 7.87 5.56 -5.64
C GLY A 261 6.84 5.70 -6.76
N PHE A 262 7.15 6.47 -7.79
CA PHE A 262 6.31 6.60 -8.98
C PHE A 262 6.69 5.53 -10.01
N MET A 263 5.76 4.61 -10.25
CA MET A 263 5.89 3.55 -11.25
C MET A 263 5.19 3.91 -12.56
N TYR A 264 5.88 3.71 -13.68
CA TYR A 264 5.37 3.96 -15.01
C TYR A 264 5.90 2.92 -16.00
N LEU A 265 4.98 2.25 -16.72
CA LEU A 265 5.31 1.24 -17.73
C LEU A 265 6.29 0.13 -17.27
N GLY A 266 6.19 -0.28 -16.01
CA GLY A 266 7.03 -1.33 -15.42
C GLY A 266 8.34 -0.84 -14.81
N GLU A 267 8.64 0.45 -14.91
CA GLU A 267 9.84 1.08 -14.37
C GLU A 267 9.52 1.92 -13.12
N LEU A 268 10.47 2.01 -12.20
CA LEU A 268 10.44 3.02 -11.14
C LEU A 268 11.05 4.30 -11.69
N SER A 269 10.19 5.26 -12.05
CA SER A 269 10.64 6.51 -12.67
C SER A 269 11.23 7.50 -11.67
N GLU A 270 10.69 7.53 -10.44
CA GLU A 270 11.19 8.41 -9.39
C GLU A 270 10.89 7.80 -8.01
N PHE A 271 11.80 8.01 -7.06
CA PHE A 271 11.65 7.58 -5.67
C PHE A 271 12.27 8.62 -4.75
N GLY A 272 11.60 8.89 -3.62
CA GLY A 272 12.07 9.86 -2.64
C GLY A 272 11.12 9.98 -1.46
N SER A 273 11.39 10.94 -0.59
CA SER A 273 10.44 11.31 0.46
C SER A 273 9.12 11.77 -0.16
N VAL A 274 8.02 11.62 0.57
CA VAL A 274 6.71 12.11 0.12
C VAL A 274 6.75 13.62 -0.20
N SER A 275 7.51 14.41 0.57
CA SER A 275 7.78 15.82 0.28
C SER A 275 8.32 16.03 -1.12
N GLU A 276 9.38 15.31 -1.47
CA GLU A 276 10.03 15.46 -2.78
C GLU A 276 9.07 15.05 -3.90
N ILE A 277 8.43 13.89 -3.78
CA ILE A 277 7.58 13.33 -4.84
C ILE A 277 6.33 14.19 -5.10
N PHE A 278 5.68 14.72 -4.06
CA PHE A 278 4.41 15.43 -4.22
C PHE A 278 4.58 16.95 -4.37
N LEU A 279 5.65 17.54 -3.84
CA LEU A 279 5.85 19.00 -3.86
C LEU A 279 6.84 19.43 -4.93
N THR A 280 7.97 18.73 -5.05
CA THR A 280 9.09 19.08 -5.93
C THR A 280 9.60 17.89 -6.74
N PRO A 281 8.74 17.20 -7.51
CA PRO A 281 9.16 16.05 -8.31
C PRO A 281 10.16 16.47 -9.37
N LYS A 282 11.19 15.65 -9.57
CA LYS A 282 12.27 15.85 -10.53
C LYS A 282 11.92 15.27 -11.89
N ASP A 283 11.14 14.19 -11.96
CA ASP A 283 10.71 13.61 -13.22
C ASP A 283 9.43 14.34 -13.74
N PRO A 284 9.43 14.85 -14.98
CA PRO A 284 8.26 15.52 -15.56
C PRO A 284 7.00 14.65 -15.62
N ARG A 285 7.14 13.32 -15.75
CA ARG A 285 6.04 12.35 -15.72
C ARG A 285 5.45 12.28 -14.32
N THR A 286 6.29 12.19 -13.28
CA THR A 286 5.84 12.26 -11.88
C THR A 286 5.07 13.54 -11.64
N GLN A 287 5.62 14.70 -12.06
CA GLN A 287 4.98 16.00 -11.92
C GLN A 287 3.58 16.03 -12.55
N ARG A 288 3.44 15.55 -13.79
CA ARG A 288 2.12 15.46 -14.45
C ARG A 288 1.17 14.53 -13.69
N PHE A 289 1.67 13.41 -13.16
CA PHE A 289 0.85 12.43 -12.45
C PHE A 289 0.30 13.00 -11.15
N VAL A 290 1.18 13.55 -10.30
CA VAL A 290 0.79 14.07 -8.98
C VAL A 290 -0.06 15.35 -9.06
N THR A 291 0.03 16.09 -10.18
CA THR A 291 -0.81 17.28 -10.43
C THR A 291 -2.12 16.98 -11.17
N GLY A 292 -2.41 15.71 -11.46
CA GLY A 292 -3.63 15.31 -12.17
C GLY A 292 -3.68 15.73 -13.64
N ARG A 293 -2.53 16.05 -14.24
CA ARG A 293 -2.36 16.39 -15.66
C ARG A 293 -1.88 15.18 -16.48
N PHE A 294 -2.25 13.98 -16.05
CA PHE A 294 -1.84 12.73 -16.67
C PHE A 294 -2.91 12.29 -17.66
N GLY A 295 -2.63 12.48 -18.95
CA GLY A 295 -3.51 12.21 -20.08
C GLY A 295 -2.85 12.65 -21.38
#